data_AF-A0AAW8TDP6-F1
#
_entry.id   AF-A0AAW8TDP6-F1
#
_cell.length_a   1.000
_cell.length_b   1.000
_cell.length_c   1.000
_cell.angle_alpha   90.00
_cell.angle_beta   90.00
_cell.angle_gamma   90.00
#
_symmetry.space_group_name_H-M   'P 1'
#
loop_
_entity.id
_entity.type
_entity.pdbx_description
1 polymer ?
#
loop_
_entity_poly.entity_id
_entity_poly.type
_entity_poly.pdbx_seq_one_letter_code
_entity_poly.pdbx_strand_id
1 'polypeptide(L)'
;MSMFLDQVTIDVKAGKGGDGMVAFRREKYVPDGGPAGGDGGRGGDVVLVVDEGLRTLMDFRYNRHFRATPGENGMSKGMHGRGAEDTYVSVPPGTTVRDADTGTLIGDLIENGQELIVAHGGRGGRGNTRFASPRNPAPELAENGEPGQERNIELELKVLADVGLVGFPSVGKSTILSVISSARPKIGAYHFTTLVPNLGMVTTSDGRSFAAADLPGLIEGASQGVGLGTQFLRHIERTRVILHVIDMSGMEGRDPYEDYQAINKELGSHNLRLLERPQIIVANKMDMPNAEENLKKFKEALKKDKEDEFAEDIPVFAISAITKQGLDNLLNAAADLLDVTPEFLLYDEEIEEDTVNYGFQSDEPEFTITREPDATWVLGGEKLEKLFKMTNFDHDETVMRFARQLRSMGVDEALRARGAKDGDLVRIDKFEFEFVD
;
A
#
# COMPACT_ATOMS: atom_id res chain seq x y z
N MET A 1 -3.73 -21.04 11.99
CA MET A 1 -3.76 -20.55 10.59
C MET A 1 -3.65 -19.04 10.67
N SER A 2 -2.63 -18.43 10.05
CA SER A 2 -2.26 -17.04 10.29
C SER A 2 -3.34 -16.07 9.79
N MET A 3 -3.79 -15.19 10.68
CA MET A 3 -4.88 -14.23 10.52
C MET A 3 -4.35 -12.80 10.28
N PHE A 4 -3.08 -12.67 9.91
CA PHE A 4 -2.46 -11.41 9.57
C PHE A 4 -1.60 -11.59 8.32
N LEU A 5 -1.74 -10.64 7.41
CA LEU A 5 -1.09 -10.62 6.12
C LEU A 5 -0.44 -9.24 6.03
N ASP A 6 0.77 -9.10 6.58
CA ASP A 6 1.51 -7.82 6.55
C ASP A 6 1.98 -7.45 5.14
N GLN A 7 2.01 -8.46 4.26
CA GLN A 7 2.43 -8.36 2.88
C GLN A 7 1.43 -9.13 2.01
N VAL A 8 0.82 -8.45 1.05
CA VAL A 8 -0.13 -9.04 0.11
C VAL A 8 0.14 -8.59 -1.30
N THR A 9 0.11 -9.55 -2.23
CA THR A 9 0.10 -9.24 -3.66
C THR A 9 -1.34 -9.23 -4.15
N ILE A 10 -1.71 -8.17 -4.85
CA ILE A 10 -3.02 -7.99 -5.49
C ILE A 10 -2.85 -7.67 -6.97
N ASP A 11 -3.82 -8.13 -7.76
CA ASP A 11 -3.92 -7.90 -9.19
C ASP A 11 -4.77 -6.66 -9.44
N VAL A 12 -4.17 -5.59 -9.98
CA VAL A 12 -4.89 -4.36 -10.34
C VAL A 12 -4.98 -4.20 -11.85
N LYS A 13 -6.19 -3.91 -12.34
CA LYS A 13 -6.46 -3.71 -13.77
C LYS A 13 -7.32 -2.47 -13.98
N ALA A 14 -6.77 -1.45 -14.61
CA ALA A 14 -7.50 -0.26 -14.96
C ALA A 14 -8.49 -0.49 -16.12
N GLY A 15 -9.44 0.43 -16.28
CA GLY A 15 -10.45 0.37 -17.32
C GLY A 15 -9.83 0.53 -18.71
N LYS A 16 -10.28 -0.27 -19.67
CA LYS A 16 -10.01 0.00 -21.10
C LYS A 16 -10.71 1.29 -21.50
N GLY A 17 -10.08 2.11 -22.34
CA GLY A 17 -10.78 3.19 -23.03
C GLY A 17 -11.89 2.63 -23.93
N GLY A 18 -12.95 3.42 -24.13
CA GLY A 18 -13.98 3.09 -25.11
C GLY A 18 -13.45 3.21 -26.54
N ASP A 19 -13.99 2.41 -27.44
CA ASP A 19 -13.63 2.42 -28.86
C ASP A 19 -14.24 3.64 -29.57
N GLY A 20 -13.49 4.27 -30.46
CA GLY A 20 -14.02 5.29 -31.36
C GLY A 20 -14.91 4.67 -32.42
N MET A 21 -15.94 5.39 -32.85
CA MET A 21 -16.88 4.86 -33.86
C MET A 21 -16.54 5.37 -35.27
N VAL A 22 -16.74 4.50 -36.26
CA VAL A 22 -16.92 4.92 -37.66
C VAL A 22 -18.41 5.09 -37.92
N ALA A 23 -18.85 6.32 -38.20
CA ALA A 23 -20.22 6.58 -38.61
C ALA A 23 -20.28 7.74 -39.60
N PHE A 24 -21.37 7.81 -40.36
CA PHE A 24 -21.62 8.85 -41.36
C PHE A 24 -23.02 9.42 -41.17
N ARG A 25 -23.21 10.69 -41.50
CA ARG A 25 -24.53 11.32 -41.48
C ARG A 25 -25.42 10.67 -42.56
N ARG A 26 -26.64 10.30 -42.19
CA ARG A 26 -27.64 9.78 -43.13
C ARG A 26 -28.87 10.68 -43.07
N GLU A 27 -29.11 11.43 -44.14
CA GLU A 27 -30.26 12.33 -44.27
C GLU A 27 -31.00 12.05 -45.59
N LYS A 28 -32.32 12.20 -45.59
CA LYS A 28 -33.20 11.80 -46.70
C LYS A 28 -32.86 12.43 -48.06
N TYR A 29 -32.09 13.51 -48.09
CA TYR A 29 -31.67 14.23 -49.30
C TYR A 29 -30.15 14.46 -49.39
N VAL A 30 -29.36 13.79 -48.55
CA VAL A 30 -27.90 13.87 -48.56
C VAL A 30 -27.35 12.45 -48.71
N PRO A 31 -27.04 12.01 -49.94
CA PRO A 31 -26.58 10.65 -50.20
C PRO A 31 -25.23 10.35 -49.51
N ASP A 32 -24.29 11.30 -49.55
CA ASP A 32 -22.95 11.16 -48.98
C ASP A 32 -22.74 12.16 -47.83
N GLY A 33 -23.28 11.83 -46.65
CA GLY A 33 -23.09 12.63 -45.47
C GLY A 33 -21.68 12.50 -44.88
N GLY A 34 -21.15 13.60 -44.34
CA GLY A 34 -19.84 13.61 -43.69
C GLY A 34 -19.75 12.69 -42.46
N PRO A 35 -18.53 12.50 -41.92
CA PRO A 35 -18.30 11.64 -40.76
C PRO A 35 -19.06 12.14 -39.53
N ALA A 36 -19.51 11.18 -38.72
CA ALA A 36 -20.37 11.39 -37.56
C ALA A 36 -20.11 10.34 -36.47
N GLY A 37 -18.94 9.73 -36.44
CA GLY A 37 -18.52 8.85 -35.37
C GLY A 37 -17.88 9.64 -34.23
N GLY A 38 -18.38 9.44 -33.01
CA GLY A 38 -17.80 10.02 -31.80
C GLY A 38 -16.56 9.27 -31.31
N ASP A 39 -15.76 9.96 -30.52
CA ASP A 39 -14.66 9.41 -29.71
C ASP A 39 -15.20 8.56 -28.53
N GLY A 40 -14.47 7.53 -28.13
CA GLY A 40 -14.74 6.77 -26.92
C GLY A 40 -14.32 7.51 -25.64
N GLY A 41 -14.88 7.08 -24.51
CA GLY A 41 -14.59 7.61 -23.18
C GLY A 41 -13.30 7.04 -22.58
N ARG A 42 -12.75 7.73 -21.59
CA ARG A 42 -11.60 7.25 -20.81
C ARG A 42 -12.02 6.07 -19.90
N GLY A 43 -11.17 5.06 -19.76
CA GLY A 43 -11.34 4.04 -18.72
C GLY A 43 -11.00 4.58 -17.33
N GLY A 44 -11.58 3.98 -16.28
CA GLY A 44 -11.32 4.38 -14.90
C GLY A 44 -9.93 3.95 -14.44
N ASP A 45 -9.33 4.72 -13.55
CA ASP A 45 -8.10 4.39 -12.84
C ASP A 45 -8.38 3.41 -11.68
N VAL A 46 -7.33 2.75 -11.20
CA VAL A 46 -7.34 2.09 -9.89
C VAL A 46 -6.52 2.95 -8.94
N VAL A 47 -7.15 3.39 -7.86
CA VAL A 47 -6.60 4.34 -6.89
C VAL A 47 -6.62 3.70 -5.51
N LEU A 48 -5.46 3.68 -4.84
CA LEU A 48 -5.39 3.34 -3.42
C LEU A 48 -5.68 4.59 -2.59
N VAL A 49 -6.47 4.45 -1.54
CA VAL A 49 -6.82 5.53 -0.61
C VAL A 49 -6.49 5.10 0.81
N VAL A 50 -5.85 5.97 1.59
CA VAL A 50 -5.65 5.70 3.01
C VAL A 50 -6.95 5.88 3.79
N ASP A 51 -7.27 4.88 4.60
CA ASP A 51 -8.38 4.91 5.56
C ASP A 51 -7.84 4.58 6.97
N GLU A 52 -7.86 5.56 7.88
CA GLU A 52 -7.45 5.39 9.30
C GLU A 52 -8.28 4.35 10.06
N GLY A 53 -9.49 4.03 9.59
CA GLY A 53 -10.31 2.96 10.15
C GLY A 53 -9.74 1.57 9.89
N LEU A 54 -8.86 1.44 8.89
CA LEU A 54 -8.19 0.18 8.54
C LEU A 54 -6.85 0.09 9.24
N ARG A 55 -6.59 -1.06 9.88
CA ARG A 55 -5.34 -1.34 10.62
C ARG A 55 -4.58 -2.54 10.06
N THR A 56 -5.13 -3.23 9.06
CA THR A 56 -4.61 -4.51 8.54
C THR A 56 -4.86 -4.64 7.04
N LEU A 57 -4.04 -5.41 6.32
CA LEU A 57 -4.26 -5.76 4.91
C LEU A 57 -5.05 -7.07 4.72
N MET A 58 -5.78 -7.53 5.75
CA MET A 58 -6.46 -8.83 5.70
C MET A 58 -7.59 -8.91 4.66
N ASP A 59 -8.24 -7.79 4.34
CA ASP A 59 -9.35 -7.75 3.39
C ASP A 59 -8.90 -8.15 1.98
N PHE A 60 -7.65 -7.82 1.63
CA PHE A 60 -7.00 -8.20 0.38
C PHE A 60 -6.72 -9.70 0.25
N ARG A 61 -6.81 -10.46 1.34
CA ARG A 61 -6.68 -11.92 1.28
C ARG A 61 -7.84 -12.57 0.54
N TYR A 62 -9.06 -12.07 0.77
CA TYR A 62 -10.28 -12.61 0.21
C TYR A 62 -10.59 -12.01 -1.15
N ASN A 63 -10.26 -10.73 -1.35
CA ASN A 63 -10.39 -10.07 -2.63
C ASN A 63 -9.03 -9.60 -3.15
N ARG A 64 -8.49 -10.31 -4.14
CA ARG A 64 -7.17 -10.01 -4.74
C ARG A 64 -7.24 -9.28 -6.07
N HIS A 65 -8.42 -9.20 -6.70
CA HIS A 65 -8.57 -8.66 -8.04
C HIS A 65 -9.38 -7.36 -7.99
N PHE A 66 -8.74 -6.25 -8.34
CA PHE A 66 -9.39 -4.94 -8.40
C PHE A 66 -9.40 -4.47 -9.85
N ARG A 67 -10.60 -4.25 -10.38
CA ARG A 67 -10.81 -3.90 -11.79
C ARG A 67 -11.62 -2.61 -11.89
N ALA A 68 -11.09 -1.64 -12.61
CA ALA A 68 -11.83 -0.42 -12.90
C ALA A 68 -12.74 -0.55 -14.11
N THR A 69 -13.75 0.31 -14.15
CA THR A 69 -14.80 0.29 -15.17
C THR A 69 -14.23 0.74 -16.53
N PRO A 70 -14.55 0.07 -17.65
CA PRO A 70 -14.14 0.52 -18.97
C PRO A 70 -14.94 1.75 -19.41
N GLY A 71 -14.32 2.62 -20.21
CA GLY A 71 -14.98 3.77 -20.82
C GLY A 71 -16.03 3.36 -21.85
N GLU A 72 -17.05 4.18 -22.05
CA GLU A 72 -18.09 3.89 -23.05
C GLU A 72 -17.58 4.15 -24.47
N ASN A 73 -18.06 3.36 -25.44
CA ASN A 73 -17.73 3.55 -26.84
C ASN A 73 -18.33 4.84 -27.40
N GLY A 74 -17.69 5.39 -28.42
CA GLY A 74 -18.26 6.45 -29.23
C GLY A 74 -19.52 5.97 -29.95
N MET A 75 -20.41 6.91 -30.24
CA MET A 75 -21.69 6.63 -30.89
C MET A 75 -21.86 7.44 -32.16
N SER A 76 -22.88 7.06 -32.95
CA SER A 76 -23.30 7.80 -34.14
C SER A 76 -23.74 9.22 -33.79
N LYS A 77 -23.86 10.09 -34.81
CA LYS A 77 -24.23 11.50 -34.66
C LYS A 77 -23.21 12.34 -33.87
N GLY A 78 -21.95 11.92 -33.87
CA GLY A 78 -20.85 12.61 -33.20
C GLY A 78 -20.92 12.55 -31.68
N MET A 79 -21.66 11.59 -31.12
CA MET A 79 -21.83 11.44 -29.67
C MET A 79 -20.62 10.74 -29.07
N HIS A 80 -19.95 11.41 -28.14
CA HIS A 80 -18.80 10.87 -27.42
C HIS A 80 -19.24 9.92 -26.29
N GLY A 81 -18.46 8.85 -26.09
CA GLY A 81 -18.66 7.95 -24.96
C GLY A 81 -18.29 8.61 -23.64
N ARG A 82 -19.03 8.30 -22.57
CA ARG A 82 -18.73 8.80 -21.21
C ARG A 82 -17.46 8.15 -20.66
N GLY A 83 -16.68 8.93 -19.92
CA GLY A 83 -15.58 8.40 -19.11
C GLY A 83 -16.11 7.54 -17.95
N ALA A 84 -15.37 6.50 -17.62
CA ALA A 84 -15.69 5.61 -16.51
C ALA A 84 -15.26 6.20 -15.16
N GLU A 85 -15.91 5.72 -14.10
CA GLU A 85 -15.56 6.04 -12.72
C GLU A 85 -14.34 5.24 -12.26
N ASP A 86 -13.49 5.89 -11.47
CA ASP A 86 -12.30 5.29 -10.90
C ASP A 86 -12.66 4.29 -9.78
N THR A 87 -11.81 3.31 -9.55
CA THR A 87 -11.99 2.31 -8.49
C THR A 87 -11.07 2.62 -7.34
N TYR A 88 -11.67 3.01 -6.21
CA TYR A 88 -10.97 3.30 -4.97
C TYR A 88 -10.84 2.03 -4.13
N VAL A 89 -9.65 1.83 -3.60
CA VAL A 89 -9.28 0.67 -2.80
C VAL A 89 -8.65 1.16 -1.51
N SER A 90 -9.39 1.04 -0.40
CA SER A 90 -8.93 1.52 0.91
C SER A 90 -7.80 0.65 1.47
N VAL A 91 -6.75 1.29 1.96
CA VAL A 91 -5.61 0.66 2.63
C VAL A 91 -5.33 1.33 3.98
N PRO A 92 -4.75 0.62 4.96
CA PRO A 92 -4.29 1.22 6.22
C PRO A 92 -3.20 2.29 5.98
N PRO A 93 -3.07 3.27 6.89
CA PRO A 93 -1.93 4.18 6.90
C PRO A 93 -0.61 3.43 7.11
N GLY A 94 0.47 3.90 6.48
CA GLY A 94 1.78 3.26 6.51
C GLY A 94 1.94 2.09 5.51
N THR A 95 1.06 2.01 4.51
CA THR A 95 1.16 1.00 3.44
C THR A 95 2.18 1.43 2.39
N THR A 96 3.19 0.61 2.17
CA THR A 96 4.17 0.74 1.09
C THR A 96 3.69 -0.07 -0.11
N VAL A 97 3.73 0.54 -1.29
CA VAL A 97 3.22 -0.05 -2.53
C VAL A 97 4.38 -0.26 -3.49
N ARG A 98 4.59 -1.51 -3.89
CA ARG A 98 5.62 -1.90 -4.86
C ARG A 98 5.01 -2.62 -6.04
N ASP A 99 5.67 -2.53 -7.17
CA ASP A 99 5.39 -3.40 -8.31
C ASP A 99 5.95 -4.80 -8.01
N ALA A 100 5.12 -5.83 -8.07
CA ALA A 100 5.50 -7.19 -7.65
C ALA A 100 6.44 -7.88 -8.65
N ASP A 101 6.43 -7.46 -9.91
CA ASP A 101 7.24 -8.05 -10.98
C ASP A 101 8.64 -7.42 -11.02
N THR A 102 8.74 -6.11 -10.79
CA THR A 102 10.00 -5.34 -10.86
C THR A 102 10.61 -5.02 -9.49
N GLY A 103 9.84 -5.08 -8.41
CA GLY A 103 10.25 -4.69 -7.05
C GLY A 103 10.35 -3.17 -6.83
N THR A 104 10.00 -2.38 -7.85
CA THR A 104 10.08 -0.92 -7.84
C THR A 104 9.07 -0.34 -6.86
N LEU A 105 9.49 0.65 -6.07
CA LEU A 105 8.60 1.40 -5.20
C LEU A 105 7.70 2.31 -6.04
N ILE A 106 6.38 2.14 -5.92
CA ILE A 106 5.39 3.00 -6.56
C ILE A 106 5.11 4.21 -5.67
N GLY A 107 4.98 3.99 -4.36
CA GLY A 107 4.76 5.05 -3.38
C GLY A 107 4.54 4.54 -1.97
N ASP A 108 4.58 5.46 -1.01
CA ASP A 108 4.22 5.23 0.40
C ASP A 108 2.94 6.00 0.70
N LEU A 109 1.97 5.32 1.32
CA LEU A 109 0.67 5.87 1.72
C LEU A 109 0.66 6.01 3.25
N ILE A 110 0.67 7.24 3.75
CA ILE A 110 0.91 7.57 5.16
C ILE A 110 -0.27 8.37 5.72
N GLU A 111 -0.66 9.44 5.06
CA GLU A 111 -1.68 10.37 5.57
C GLU A 111 -3.09 9.92 5.23
N ASN A 112 -4.04 10.19 6.13
CA ASN A 112 -5.44 9.85 5.90
C ASN A 112 -6.01 10.53 4.66
N GLY A 113 -6.74 9.78 3.84
CA GLY A 113 -7.26 10.26 2.57
C GLY A 113 -6.22 10.49 1.48
N GLN A 114 -4.93 10.17 1.71
CA GLN A 114 -3.92 10.23 0.67
C GLN A 114 -4.27 9.24 -0.45
N GLU A 115 -4.24 9.71 -1.69
CA GLU A 115 -4.56 8.93 -2.88
C GLU A 115 -3.29 8.58 -3.66
N LEU A 116 -3.20 7.34 -4.15
CA LEU A 116 -2.13 6.89 -5.06
C LEU A 116 -2.73 6.11 -6.21
N ILE A 117 -2.54 6.61 -7.43
CA ILE A 117 -2.94 5.91 -8.65
C ILE A 117 -1.95 4.78 -8.91
N VAL A 118 -2.42 3.53 -8.86
CA VAL A 118 -1.58 2.33 -9.06
C VAL A 118 -1.71 1.74 -10.45
N ALA A 119 -2.80 2.04 -11.15
CA ALA A 119 -2.97 1.66 -12.56
C ALA A 119 -3.80 2.72 -13.29
N HIS A 120 -3.24 3.25 -14.39
CA HIS A 120 -3.92 4.24 -15.22
C HIS A 120 -4.90 3.61 -16.22
N GLY A 121 -6.09 4.17 -16.30
CA GLY A 121 -7.12 3.86 -17.27
C GLY A 121 -6.73 4.27 -18.68
N GLY A 122 -7.13 3.45 -19.64
CA GLY A 122 -6.82 3.68 -21.04
C GLY A 122 -7.54 4.89 -21.61
N ARG A 123 -6.86 5.63 -22.48
CA ARG A 123 -7.47 6.70 -23.28
C ARG A 123 -8.55 6.16 -24.22
N GLY A 124 -9.63 6.91 -24.38
CA GLY A 124 -10.65 6.64 -25.39
C GLY A 124 -10.09 6.70 -26.82
N GLY A 125 -10.60 5.82 -27.67
CA GLY A 125 -10.29 5.75 -29.09
C GLY A 125 -10.95 6.91 -29.85
N ARG A 126 -10.25 7.45 -30.84
CA ARG A 126 -10.77 8.54 -31.69
C ARG A 126 -11.74 8.01 -32.73
N GLY A 127 -12.89 8.66 -32.88
CA GLY A 127 -13.87 8.36 -33.93
C GLY A 127 -13.42 8.89 -35.29
N ASN A 128 -14.11 8.47 -36.36
CA ASN A 128 -13.74 8.84 -37.72
C ASN A 128 -13.77 10.36 -37.98
N THR A 129 -14.61 11.11 -37.25
CA THR A 129 -14.66 12.57 -37.32
C THR A 129 -13.31 13.24 -37.04
N ARG A 130 -12.45 12.66 -36.19
CA ARG A 130 -11.11 13.20 -35.87
C ARG A 130 -10.10 13.05 -37.00
N PHE A 131 -10.38 12.19 -37.97
CA PHE A 131 -9.46 11.87 -39.06
C PHE A 131 -9.84 12.53 -40.38
N ALA A 132 -10.93 13.29 -40.40
CA ALA A 132 -11.35 14.04 -41.57
C ALA A 132 -10.30 15.08 -41.93
N SER A 133 -9.87 15.08 -43.19
CA SER A 133 -8.91 16.05 -43.73
C SER A 133 -9.34 16.49 -45.13
N PRO A 134 -8.77 17.58 -45.68
CA PRO A 134 -9.09 17.99 -47.04
C PRO A 134 -8.79 16.92 -48.11
N ARG A 135 -7.86 16.00 -47.82
CA ARG A 135 -7.47 14.90 -48.71
C ARG A 135 -8.29 13.63 -48.48
N ASN A 136 -8.88 13.47 -47.30
CA ASN A 136 -9.85 12.41 -46.99
C ASN A 136 -11.01 12.99 -46.15
N PRO A 137 -12.07 13.51 -46.80
CA PRO A 137 -13.20 14.12 -46.10
C PRO A 137 -14.12 13.13 -45.39
N ALA A 138 -14.10 11.85 -45.78
CA ALA A 138 -14.99 10.80 -45.27
C ALA A 138 -14.18 9.56 -44.86
N PRO A 139 -13.36 9.66 -43.81
CA PRO A 139 -12.54 8.54 -43.35
C PRO A 139 -13.39 7.39 -42.84
N GLU A 140 -12.98 6.17 -43.19
CA GLU A 140 -13.56 4.91 -42.71
C GLU A 140 -12.75 4.32 -41.55
N LEU A 141 -11.93 5.16 -40.91
CA LEU A 141 -10.99 4.75 -39.88
C LEU A 141 -11.43 5.26 -38.50
N ALA A 142 -11.30 4.42 -37.48
CA ALA A 142 -11.41 4.80 -36.08
C ALA A 142 -10.34 4.07 -35.26
N GLU A 143 -10.03 4.59 -34.08
CA GLU A 143 -9.12 3.94 -33.14
C GLU A 143 -9.93 3.16 -32.10
N ASN A 144 -9.47 1.96 -31.76
CA ASN A 144 -9.93 1.27 -30.58
C ASN A 144 -9.44 2.02 -29.33
N GLY A 145 -10.17 1.87 -28.25
CA GLY A 145 -9.76 2.39 -26.95
C GLY A 145 -8.50 1.70 -26.46
N GLU A 146 -7.65 2.49 -25.83
CA GLU A 146 -6.39 2.04 -25.27
C GLU A 146 -6.64 1.02 -24.15
N PRO A 147 -5.86 -0.07 -24.06
CA PRO A 147 -5.93 -0.96 -22.91
C PRO A 147 -5.54 -0.19 -21.63
N GLY A 148 -6.29 -0.39 -20.55
CA GLY A 148 -5.87 0.09 -19.23
C GLY A 148 -4.63 -0.65 -18.74
N GLN A 149 -3.85 0.00 -17.88
CA GLN A 149 -2.69 -0.63 -17.26
C GLN A 149 -3.12 -1.81 -16.38
N GLU A 150 -2.33 -2.88 -16.42
CA GLU A 150 -2.51 -4.08 -15.61
C GLU A 150 -1.19 -4.40 -14.95
N ARG A 151 -1.20 -4.51 -13.62
CA ARG A 151 0.01 -4.72 -12.82
C ARG A 151 -0.32 -5.56 -11.60
N ASN A 152 0.66 -6.35 -11.17
CA ASN A 152 0.64 -6.97 -9.86
C ASN A 152 1.33 -6.02 -8.90
N ILE A 153 0.63 -5.60 -7.85
CA ILE A 153 1.22 -4.75 -6.82
C ILE A 153 1.31 -5.51 -5.51
N GLU A 154 2.42 -5.28 -4.82
CA GLU A 154 2.69 -5.77 -3.50
C GLU A 154 2.46 -4.64 -2.50
N LEU A 155 1.54 -4.87 -1.58
CA LEU A 155 1.27 -3.99 -0.46
C LEU A 155 1.99 -4.55 0.76
N GLU A 156 2.89 -3.76 1.33
CA GLU A 156 3.57 -4.06 2.58
C GLU A 156 3.13 -3.02 3.61
N LEU A 157 2.41 -3.44 4.64
CA LEU A 157 2.12 -2.57 5.76
C LEU A 157 3.37 -2.48 6.62
N LYS A 158 3.98 -1.29 6.72
CA LYS A 158 5.04 -1.02 7.69
C LYS A 158 4.41 -0.95 9.09
N VAL A 159 3.94 -2.09 9.60
CA VAL A 159 3.38 -2.22 10.94
C VAL A 159 4.46 -1.83 11.93
N LEU A 160 4.20 -0.76 12.66
CA LEU A 160 4.88 -0.45 13.92
C LEU A 160 3.79 -0.51 15.00
N ALA A 161 4.10 -1.17 16.11
CA ALA A 161 3.09 -1.45 17.14
C ALA A 161 2.47 -0.17 17.69
N ASP A 162 1.14 -0.15 17.78
CA ASP A 162 0.38 0.93 18.41
C ASP A 162 0.68 1.03 19.91
N VAL A 163 0.91 -0.13 20.55
CA VAL A 163 1.12 -0.27 21.98
C VAL A 163 2.45 -0.95 22.30
N GLY A 164 3.26 -0.33 23.16
CA GLY A 164 4.52 -0.90 23.64
C GLY A 164 4.42 -1.43 25.08
N LEU A 165 4.81 -2.68 25.33
CA LEU A 165 4.97 -3.21 26.69
C LEU A 165 6.39 -2.96 27.21
N VAL A 166 6.49 -2.27 28.34
CA VAL A 166 7.75 -1.97 29.06
C VAL A 166 7.71 -2.53 30.48
N GLY A 167 8.87 -2.68 31.11
CA GLY A 167 9.01 -3.29 32.44
C GLY A 167 10.15 -4.29 32.51
N PHE A 168 10.61 -4.60 33.72
CA PHE A 168 11.75 -5.47 33.99
C PHE A 168 11.64 -6.86 33.34
N PRO A 169 12.77 -7.59 33.17
CA PRO A 169 12.72 -9.01 32.85
C PRO A 169 11.83 -9.77 33.83
N SER A 170 11.16 -10.83 33.36
CA SER A 170 10.34 -11.72 34.20
C SER A 170 9.09 -11.11 34.85
N VAL A 171 8.76 -9.83 34.62
CA VAL A 171 7.49 -9.21 35.08
C VAL A 171 6.26 -9.77 34.35
N GLY A 172 6.47 -10.49 33.25
CA GLY A 172 5.42 -11.17 32.50
C GLY A 172 5.00 -10.49 31.19
N LYS A 173 5.79 -9.56 30.62
CA LYS A 173 5.49 -8.89 29.33
C LYS A 173 5.18 -9.87 28.21
N SER A 174 6.08 -10.81 27.93
CA SER A 174 5.89 -11.78 26.87
C SER A 174 4.74 -12.75 27.17
N THR A 175 4.47 -13.04 28.44
CA THR A 175 3.29 -13.83 28.88
C THR A 175 2.00 -13.07 28.59
N ILE A 176 1.90 -11.80 28.98
CA ILE A 176 0.76 -10.92 28.69
C ILE A 176 0.53 -10.90 27.18
N LEU A 177 1.56 -10.55 26.40
CA LEU A 177 1.48 -10.48 24.95
C LEU A 177 1.00 -11.81 24.34
N SER A 178 1.51 -12.94 24.83
CA SER A 178 1.10 -14.26 24.33
C SER A 178 -0.36 -14.62 24.62
N VAL A 179 -0.94 -14.05 25.68
CA VAL A 179 -2.31 -14.32 26.13
C VAL A 179 -3.31 -13.39 25.45
N ILE A 180 -2.95 -12.12 25.25
CA ILE A 180 -3.82 -11.11 24.60
C ILE A 180 -3.75 -11.18 23.07
N SER A 181 -2.69 -11.80 22.53
CA SER A 181 -2.50 -11.90 21.10
C SER A 181 -3.46 -12.91 20.45
N SER A 182 -4.32 -12.39 19.58
CA SER A 182 -5.23 -13.16 18.70
C SER A 182 -4.47 -13.85 17.56
N ALA A 183 -3.29 -13.34 17.20
CA ALA A 183 -2.41 -13.93 16.18
C ALA A 183 -0.93 -13.57 16.46
N ARG A 184 -0.04 -14.57 16.40
CA ARG A 184 1.41 -14.33 16.34
C ARG A 184 1.78 -13.96 14.89
N PRO A 185 2.30 -12.77 14.62
CA PRO A 185 2.75 -12.38 13.27
C PRO A 185 3.81 -13.35 12.76
N LYS A 186 3.89 -13.54 11.43
CA LYS A 186 5.05 -14.20 10.84
C LYS A 186 6.23 -13.24 11.00
N ILE A 187 7.12 -13.61 11.92
CA ILE A 187 8.33 -12.88 12.24
C ILE A 187 9.17 -12.71 10.96
N GLY A 188 9.14 -11.51 10.39
CA GLY A 188 10.16 -11.07 9.46
C GLY A 188 11.43 -10.84 10.24
N ALA A 189 12.52 -11.55 9.90
CA ALA A 189 13.85 -11.09 10.27
C ALA A 189 14.09 -9.82 9.45
N TYR A 190 13.71 -8.66 9.99
CA TYR A 190 14.00 -7.41 9.34
C TYR A 190 15.51 -7.28 9.18
N HIS A 191 15.98 -6.90 7.98
CA HIS A 191 17.41 -6.86 7.65
C HIS A 191 18.25 -5.95 8.57
N PHE A 192 17.60 -5.17 9.44
CA PHE A 192 18.18 -4.18 10.34
C PHE A 192 17.98 -4.46 11.84
N THR A 193 17.29 -5.53 12.23
CA THR A 193 17.11 -5.87 13.66
C THR A 193 18.08 -6.96 14.11
N THR A 194 18.85 -6.72 15.16
CA THR A 194 19.69 -7.74 15.82
C THR A 194 18.89 -8.66 16.74
N LEU A 195 17.74 -8.18 17.24
CA LEU A 195 16.78 -8.94 18.04
C LEU A 195 15.38 -8.77 17.44
N VAL A 196 14.69 -9.89 17.24
CA VAL A 196 13.31 -9.90 16.78
C VAL A 196 12.40 -9.43 17.93
N PRO A 197 11.64 -8.33 17.79
CA PRO A 197 10.64 -7.97 18.78
C PRO A 197 9.48 -8.98 18.75
N ASN A 198 8.97 -9.33 19.93
CA ASN A 198 7.74 -10.12 20.00
C ASN A 198 6.57 -9.17 19.74
N LEU A 199 5.86 -9.40 18.64
CA LEU A 199 4.66 -8.67 18.25
C LEU A 199 3.42 -9.55 18.44
N GLY A 200 2.28 -8.93 18.74
CA GLY A 200 1.00 -9.61 18.89
C GLY A 200 -0.17 -8.70 18.55
N MET A 201 -1.12 -9.24 17.78
CA MET A 201 -2.34 -8.52 17.44
C MET A 201 -3.37 -8.69 18.54
N VAL A 202 -3.84 -7.60 19.10
CA VAL A 202 -4.86 -7.59 20.14
C VAL A 202 -6.20 -7.26 19.52
N THR A 203 -7.22 -8.04 19.85
CA THR A 203 -8.62 -7.72 19.52
C THR A 203 -9.36 -7.49 20.82
N THR A 204 -9.98 -6.33 20.97
CA THR A 204 -10.79 -6.00 22.14
C THR A 204 -12.17 -6.63 22.06
N SER A 205 -12.87 -6.68 23.19
CA SER A 205 -14.22 -7.27 23.30
C SER A 205 -15.28 -6.57 22.44
N ASP A 206 -15.04 -5.32 22.05
CA ASP A 206 -15.91 -4.50 21.21
C ASP A 206 -15.55 -4.52 19.71
N GLY A 207 -14.56 -5.33 19.32
CA GLY A 207 -14.19 -5.55 17.92
C GLY A 207 -13.10 -4.62 17.37
N ARG A 208 -12.56 -3.69 18.17
CA ARG A 208 -11.36 -2.93 17.79
C ARG A 208 -10.13 -3.84 17.81
N SER A 209 -9.12 -3.50 17.02
CA SER A 209 -7.87 -4.25 16.96
C SER A 209 -6.66 -3.35 16.94
N PHE A 210 -5.58 -3.69 17.63
CA PHE A 210 -4.34 -2.92 17.61
C PHE A 210 -3.12 -3.83 17.71
N ALA A 211 -1.97 -3.36 17.24
CA ALA A 211 -0.70 -4.06 17.34
C ALA A 211 -0.02 -3.76 18.68
N ALA A 212 0.32 -4.79 19.44
CA ALA A 212 1.12 -4.68 20.64
C ALA A 212 2.51 -5.30 20.43
N ALA A 213 3.55 -4.64 20.92
CA ALA A 213 4.91 -5.18 20.92
C ALA A 213 5.48 -5.24 22.32
N ASP A 214 6.14 -6.35 22.64
CA ASP A 214 7.12 -6.38 23.71
C ASP A 214 8.31 -5.53 23.27
N LEU A 215 8.74 -4.59 24.10
CA LEU A 215 9.93 -3.77 23.86
C LEU A 215 11.11 -4.40 24.62
N PRO A 216 11.80 -5.43 24.05
CA PRO A 216 13.00 -5.98 24.65
C PRO A 216 14.14 -4.97 24.54
N GLY A 217 15.03 -4.95 25.54
CA GLY A 217 16.35 -4.34 25.39
C GLY A 217 16.52 -2.88 25.84
N LEU A 218 15.52 -2.19 26.41
CA LEU A 218 15.83 -0.94 27.13
C LEU A 218 16.77 -1.21 28.34
N ILE A 219 16.68 -2.42 28.92
CA ILE A 219 17.14 -2.76 30.28
C ILE A 219 18.50 -3.50 30.30
N GLU A 220 19.01 -3.98 29.15
CA GLU A 220 20.31 -4.67 29.09
C GLU A 220 21.21 -4.07 28.00
N GLY A 221 22.28 -3.38 28.44
CA GLY A 221 23.43 -3.09 27.59
C GLY A 221 23.34 -1.90 26.62
N ALA A 222 22.24 -1.13 26.62
CA ALA A 222 22.15 0.10 25.81
C ALA A 222 23.24 1.14 26.15
N SER A 223 23.77 1.10 27.37
CA SER A 223 24.91 1.92 27.82
C SER A 223 26.30 1.30 27.57
N GLN A 224 26.39 0.04 27.15
CA GLN A 224 27.67 -0.67 26.91
C GLN A 224 28.04 -0.82 25.42
N GLY A 225 27.44 -0.04 24.52
CA GLY A 225 27.95 0.12 23.15
C GLY A 225 27.73 -1.09 22.23
N VAL A 226 26.92 -2.06 22.62
CA VAL A 226 26.38 -3.07 21.68
C VAL A 226 25.08 -2.52 21.15
N GLY A 227 25.15 -1.81 20.01
CA GLY A 227 24.04 -1.08 19.44
C GLY A 227 22.80 -1.95 19.23
N LEU A 228 21.81 -1.78 20.11
CA LEU A 228 20.41 -1.81 19.68
C LEU A 228 20.31 -0.66 18.69
N GLY A 229 20.34 -0.98 17.40
CA GLY A 229 20.53 0.00 16.35
C GLY A 229 19.55 1.16 16.52
N THR A 230 20.00 2.38 16.22
CA THR A 230 19.15 3.59 16.09
C THR A 230 17.93 3.36 15.18
N GLN A 231 17.91 2.27 14.41
CA GLN A 231 16.76 1.79 13.63
C GLN A 231 15.71 1.01 14.46
N PHE A 232 16.08 0.19 15.45
CA PHE A 232 15.12 -0.50 16.34
C PHE A 232 14.36 0.50 17.22
N LEU A 233 15.08 1.48 17.77
CA LEU A 233 14.46 2.59 18.50
C LEU A 233 13.53 3.40 17.60
N ARG A 234 13.91 3.61 16.33
CA ARG A 234 13.05 4.15 15.25
C ARG A 234 11.75 3.39 15.00
N HIS A 235 11.65 2.14 15.46
CA HIS A 235 10.46 1.31 15.28
C HIS A 235 9.56 1.30 16.52
N ILE A 236 10.14 1.58 17.69
CA ILE A 236 9.39 1.92 18.92
C ILE A 236 8.78 3.33 18.82
N GLU A 237 9.34 4.20 17.98
CA GLU A 237 8.91 5.59 17.79
C GLU A 237 7.44 5.74 17.33
N ARG A 238 6.80 4.74 16.73
CA ARG A 238 5.34 4.80 16.43
C ARG A 238 4.42 4.24 17.52
N THR A 239 4.96 3.74 18.64
CA THR A 239 4.09 3.36 19.78
C THR A 239 3.41 4.60 20.33
N ARG A 240 2.09 4.64 20.33
CA ARG A 240 1.31 5.78 20.83
C ARG A 240 1.05 5.65 22.32
N VAL A 241 0.89 4.43 22.80
CA VAL A 241 0.58 4.10 24.20
C VAL A 241 1.62 3.15 24.78
N ILE A 242 2.02 3.39 26.03
CA ILE A 242 2.94 2.53 26.77
C ILE A 242 2.19 1.77 27.86
N LEU A 243 2.29 0.45 27.86
CA LEU A 243 1.85 -0.42 28.97
C LEU A 243 3.06 -0.75 29.86
N HIS A 244 3.11 -0.14 31.04
CA HIS A 244 4.17 -0.36 32.00
C HIS A 244 3.83 -1.52 32.93
N VAL A 245 4.41 -2.69 32.64
CA VAL A 245 4.18 -3.93 33.38
C VAL A 245 5.09 -4.00 34.60
N ILE A 246 4.47 -4.12 35.78
CA ILE A 246 5.16 -4.21 37.07
C ILE A 246 4.74 -5.50 37.77
N ASP A 247 5.70 -6.19 38.36
CA ASP A 247 5.45 -7.37 39.18
C ASP A 247 5.07 -6.97 40.62
N MET A 248 3.81 -7.16 41.00
CA MET A 248 3.35 -6.83 42.36
C MET A 248 3.67 -7.91 43.39
N SER A 249 4.11 -9.10 42.98
CA SER A 249 4.41 -10.21 43.91
C SER A 249 5.63 -9.95 44.77
N GLY A 250 6.60 -9.16 44.28
CA GLY A 250 7.87 -8.90 44.96
C GLY A 250 8.74 -10.16 45.15
N MET A 251 8.45 -11.27 44.45
CA MET A 251 9.15 -12.55 44.64
C MET A 251 10.64 -12.50 44.31
N GLU A 252 11.06 -11.60 43.41
CA GLU A 252 12.47 -11.40 43.07
C GLU A 252 13.20 -10.48 44.07
N GLY A 253 12.55 -10.10 45.17
CA GLY A 253 13.13 -9.24 46.21
C GLY A 253 13.23 -7.76 45.83
N ARG A 254 12.55 -7.36 44.75
CA ARG A 254 12.47 -5.97 44.27
C ARG A 254 11.22 -5.27 44.78
N ASP A 255 11.34 -3.97 45.05
CA ASP A 255 10.19 -3.13 45.37
C ASP A 255 9.48 -2.69 44.07
N PRO A 256 8.16 -2.90 43.94
CA PRO A 256 7.42 -2.56 42.71
C PRO A 256 7.49 -1.08 42.33
N TYR A 257 7.62 -0.18 43.31
CA TYR A 257 7.64 1.25 43.09
C TYR A 257 9.04 1.74 42.67
N GLU A 258 10.10 1.17 43.24
CA GLU A 258 11.47 1.38 42.75
C GLU A 258 11.63 0.90 41.30
N ASP A 259 11.05 -0.25 40.95
CA ASP A 259 11.06 -0.78 39.58
C ASP A 259 10.39 0.20 38.59
N TYR A 260 9.25 0.78 38.98
CA TYR A 260 8.55 1.80 38.19
C TYR A 260 9.41 3.05 37.95
N GLN A 261 10.03 3.57 39.00
CA GLN A 261 10.88 4.76 38.90
C GLN A 261 12.12 4.50 38.02
N ALA A 262 12.73 3.33 38.16
CA ALA A 262 13.90 2.96 37.36
C ALA A 262 13.59 2.93 35.85
N ILE A 263 12.48 2.28 35.45
CA ILE A 263 12.07 2.22 34.05
C ILE A 263 11.69 3.61 33.51
N ASN A 264 10.97 4.43 34.27
CA ASN A 264 10.64 5.79 33.81
C ASN A 264 11.88 6.68 33.65
N LYS A 265 12.86 6.56 34.55
CA LYS A 265 14.15 7.26 34.41
C LYS A 265 14.89 6.81 33.15
N GLU A 266 14.83 5.52 32.83
CA GLU A 266 15.43 4.94 31.63
C GLU A 266 14.73 5.45 30.36
N LEU A 267 13.38 5.43 30.32
CA LEU A 267 12.59 6.00 29.23
C LEU A 267 12.91 7.48 28.99
N GLY A 268 13.11 8.26 30.05
CA GLY A 268 13.51 9.67 29.95
C GLY A 268 14.93 9.92 29.48
N SER A 269 15.82 8.93 29.60
CA SER A 269 17.21 9.04 29.12
C SER A 269 17.34 8.91 27.60
N HIS A 270 16.30 8.41 26.93
CA HIS A 270 16.23 8.29 25.48
C HIS A 270 15.56 9.54 24.88
N ASN A 271 16.20 10.19 23.90
CA ASN A 271 15.75 11.40 23.18
C ASN A 271 14.51 11.19 22.27
N LEU A 272 13.58 10.30 22.64
CA LEU A 272 12.49 9.82 21.79
C LEU A 272 11.10 10.29 22.24
N ARG A 273 11.04 11.30 23.12
CA ARG A 273 9.78 11.83 23.70
C ARG A 273 8.89 10.74 24.31
N LEU A 274 9.47 9.61 24.76
CA LEU A 274 8.72 8.45 25.27
C LEU A 274 7.94 8.77 26.55
N LEU A 275 8.44 9.70 27.36
CA LEU A 275 7.75 10.17 28.57
C LEU A 275 6.52 11.03 28.29
N GLU A 276 6.38 11.58 27.08
CA GLU A 276 5.19 12.35 26.70
C GLU A 276 4.03 11.44 26.28
N ARG A 277 4.32 10.14 26.06
CA ARG A 277 3.32 9.17 25.61
C ARG A 277 2.43 8.77 26.78
N PRO A 278 1.11 8.72 26.57
CA PRO A 278 0.19 8.21 27.58
C PRO A 278 0.58 6.81 28.05
N GLN A 279 0.74 6.69 29.37
CA GLN A 279 1.20 5.48 30.03
C GLN A 279 0.07 4.85 30.84
N ILE A 280 -0.11 3.54 30.73
CA ILE A 280 -0.98 2.76 31.59
C ILE A 280 -0.11 1.83 32.44
N ILE A 281 -0.31 1.87 33.75
CA ILE A 281 0.41 0.98 34.67
C ILE A 281 -0.35 -0.34 34.77
N VAL A 282 0.36 -1.42 34.49
CA VAL A 282 -0.14 -2.79 34.51
C VAL A 282 0.46 -3.52 35.71
N ALA A 283 -0.30 -3.57 36.80
CA ALA A 283 0.03 -4.29 38.01
C ALA A 283 -0.21 -5.78 37.81
N ASN A 284 0.83 -6.53 37.44
CA ASN A 284 0.75 -7.95 37.09
C ASN A 284 1.10 -8.89 38.27
N LYS A 285 0.81 -10.19 38.10
CA LYS A 285 0.98 -11.26 39.10
C LYS A 285 0.13 -11.08 40.36
N MET A 286 -1.07 -10.52 40.21
CA MET A 286 -2.02 -10.33 41.33
C MET A 286 -2.57 -11.63 41.92
N ASP A 287 -2.32 -12.77 41.28
CA ASP A 287 -2.61 -14.11 41.80
C ASP A 287 -1.66 -14.55 42.94
N MET A 288 -0.59 -13.80 43.18
CA MET A 288 0.46 -14.17 44.14
C MET A 288 0.19 -13.62 45.56
N PRO A 289 0.63 -14.33 46.62
CA PRO A 289 0.59 -13.81 47.98
C PRO A 289 1.34 -12.48 48.09
N ASN A 290 0.83 -11.55 48.88
CA ASN A 290 1.36 -10.18 49.10
C ASN A 290 1.11 -9.17 47.95
N ALA A 291 0.67 -9.60 46.77
CA ALA A 291 0.44 -8.68 45.65
C ALA A 291 -0.60 -7.59 45.96
N GLU A 292 -1.66 -7.91 46.69
CA GLU A 292 -2.67 -6.93 47.11
C GLU A 292 -2.12 -5.87 48.07
N GLU A 293 -1.26 -6.27 49.01
CA GLU A 293 -0.66 -5.33 49.97
C GLU A 293 0.36 -4.43 49.28
N ASN A 294 1.18 -5.00 48.39
CA ASN A 294 2.14 -4.26 47.58
C ASN A 294 1.43 -3.29 46.63
N LEU A 295 0.32 -3.67 46.03
CA LEU A 295 -0.48 -2.76 45.19
C LEU A 295 -1.01 -1.56 45.98
N LYS A 296 -1.43 -1.76 47.25
CA LYS A 296 -1.86 -0.64 48.12
C LYS A 296 -0.70 0.31 48.39
N LYS A 297 0.46 -0.22 48.80
CA LYS A 297 1.68 0.56 49.04
C LYS A 297 2.14 1.31 47.77
N PHE A 298 2.09 0.65 46.62
CA PHE A 298 2.42 1.23 45.33
C PHE A 298 1.50 2.40 44.98
N LYS A 299 0.17 2.24 45.13
CA LYS A 299 -0.80 3.32 44.89
C LYS A 299 -0.61 4.50 45.85
N GLU A 300 -0.23 4.24 47.11
CA GLU A 300 0.08 5.30 48.07
C GLU A 300 1.37 6.04 47.70
N ALA A 301 2.42 5.33 47.27
CA ALA A 301 3.67 5.94 46.81
C ALA A 301 3.45 6.79 45.55
N LEU A 302 2.69 6.27 44.58
CA LEU A 302 2.36 7.00 43.34
C LEU A 302 1.56 8.28 43.59
N LYS A 303 0.72 8.30 44.62
CA LYS A 303 0.01 9.52 45.04
C LYS A 303 0.92 10.54 45.74
N LYS A 304 1.92 10.08 46.49
CA LYS A 304 2.88 10.96 47.18
C LYS A 304 3.87 11.63 46.23
N ASP A 305 4.21 10.96 45.14
CA ASP A 305 5.17 11.41 44.14
C ASP A 305 4.54 12.28 43.04
N LYS A 306 3.23 12.55 43.13
CA LYS A 306 2.59 13.55 42.29
C LYS A 306 3.13 14.93 42.68
N GLU A 307 3.94 15.52 41.80
CA GLU A 307 4.44 16.90 41.95
C GLU A 307 3.35 17.95 41.71
N ASP A 308 2.31 17.63 40.92
CA ASP A 308 1.18 18.51 40.59
C ASP A 308 -0.14 17.88 41.04
N GLU A 309 -0.89 18.58 41.91
CA GLU A 309 -2.22 18.14 42.38
C GLU A 309 -3.29 18.15 41.27
N PHE A 310 -3.03 18.85 40.16
CA PHE A 310 -3.96 18.96 39.02
C PHE A 310 -3.64 18.00 37.86
N ALA A 311 -2.52 17.26 37.92
CA ALA A 311 -2.18 16.26 36.92
C ALA A 311 -3.09 15.02 37.05
N GLU A 312 -3.56 14.49 35.92
CA GLU A 312 -4.43 13.31 35.89
C GLU A 312 -3.77 12.08 36.53
N ASP A 313 -4.57 11.27 37.22
CA ASP A 313 -4.11 10.01 37.78
C ASP A 313 -3.70 9.04 36.66
N ILE A 314 -2.42 8.62 36.65
CA ILE A 314 -1.98 7.54 35.76
C ILE A 314 -2.84 6.29 36.04
N PRO A 315 -3.53 5.73 35.03
CA PRO A 315 -4.43 4.62 35.24
C PRO A 315 -3.65 3.35 35.63
N VAL A 316 -4.09 2.69 36.70
CA VAL A 316 -3.49 1.45 37.22
C VAL A 316 -4.47 0.29 37.09
N PHE A 317 -4.14 -0.69 36.24
CA PHE A 317 -4.93 -1.91 36.06
C PHE A 317 -4.25 -3.09 36.75
N ALA A 318 -4.97 -3.72 37.67
CA ALA A 318 -4.56 -4.95 38.34
C ALA A 318 -4.93 -6.16 37.48
N ILE A 319 -3.94 -6.94 37.07
CA ILE A 319 -4.14 -8.10 36.21
C ILE A 319 -3.39 -9.33 36.73
N SER A 320 -3.81 -10.49 36.24
CA SER A 320 -3.02 -11.71 36.31
C SER A 320 -3.01 -12.36 34.93
N ALA A 321 -1.86 -12.28 34.25
CA ALA A 321 -1.71 -12.83 32.90
C ALA A 321 -1.98 -14.35 32.85
N ILE A 322 -1.62 -15.07 33.91
CA ILE A 322 -1.77 -16.53 33.99
C ILE A 322 -3.24 -16.92 34.15
N THR A 323 -3.96 -16.24 35.04
CA THR A 323 -5.38 -16.51 35.30
C THR A 323 -6.31 -15.78 34.31
N LYS A 324 -5.75 -14.94 33.44
CA LYS A 324 -6.44 -14.07 32.47
C LYS A 324 -7.40 -13.06 33.10
N GLN A 325 -7.22 -12.74 34.38
CA GLN A 325 -8.07 -11.80 35.10
C GLN A 325 -7.64 -10.36 34.81
N GLY A 326 -8.63 -9.48 34.59
CA GLY A 326 -8.42 -8.04 34.41
C GLY A 326 -7.91 -7.61 33.03
N LEU A 327 -7.65 -8.55 32.11
CA LEU A 327 -7.10 -8.25 30.79
C LEU A 327 -8.09 -7.46 29.92
N ASP A 328 -9.35 -7.85 29.83
CA ASP A 328 -10.32 -7.17 28.94
C ASP A 328 -10.45 -5.67 29.26
N ASN A 329 -10.50 -5.31 30.55
CA ASN A 329 -10.55 -3.91 30.98
C ASN A 329 -9.28 -3.14 30.58
N LEU A 330 -8.10 -3.77 30.70
CA LEU A 330 -6.84 -3.18 30.27
C LEU A 330 -6.83 -2.96 28.75
N LEU A 331 -7.28 -3.95 27.97
CA LEU A 331 -7.27 -3.88 26.51
C LEU A 331 -8.24 -2.80 25.98
N ASN A 332 -9.45 -2.74 26.55
CA ASN A 332 -10.44 -1.71 26.19
C ASN A 332 -9.90 -0.30 26.53
N ALA A 333 -9.31 -0.13 27.71
CA ALA A 333 -8.71 1.16 28.10
C ALA A 333 -7.52 1.55 27.22
N ALA A 334 -6.69 0.60 26.80
CA ALA A 334 -5.62 0.85 25.85
C ALA A 334 -6.16 1.28 24.48
N ALA A 335 -7.24 0.64 24.00
CA ALA A 335 -7.90 1.03 22.76
C ALA A 335 -8.55 2.42 22.85
N ASP A 336 -9.23 2.74 23.95
CA ASP A 336 -9.81 4.07 24.20
C ASP A 336 -8.71 5.14 24.20
N LEU A 337 -7.57 4.84 24.83
CA LEU A 337 -6.44 5.75 24.88
C LEU A 337 -5.80 5.93 23.49
N LEU A 338 -5.67 4.87 22.71
CA LEU A 338 -5.21 4.96 21.32
C LEU A 338 -6.11 5.85 20.48
N ASP A 339 -7.43 5.75 20.62
CA ASP A 339 -8.36 6.53 19.80
C ASP A 339 -8.27 8.05 20.07
N VAL A 340 -7.83 8.47 21.27
CA VAL A 340 -7.67 9.89 21.64
C VAL A 340 -6.22 10.41 21.55
N THR A 341 -5.23 9.52 21.54
CA THR A 341 -3.81 9.91 21.56
C THR A 341 -3.33 10.18 20.14
N PRO A 342 -2.94 11.41 19.76
CA PRO A 342 -2.43 11.68 18.40
C PRO A 342 -1.13 10.92 18.12
N GLU A 343 -0.77 10.80 16.84
CA GLU A 343 0.53 10.25 16.46
C GLU A 343 1.66 11.23 16.85
N PHE A 344 2.73 10.70 17.42
CA PHE A 344 3.93 11.48 17.74
C PHE A 344 4.82 11.56 16.50
N LEU A 345 4.65 12.62 15.70
CA LEU A 345 5.48 12.89 14.53
C LEU A 345 6.91 13.27 14.96
N LEU A 346 7.91 12.75 14.24
CA LEU A 346 9.34 12.84 14.59
C LEU A 346 10.00 14.16 14.20
N TYR A 347 9.35 14.97 13.37
CA TYR A 347 9.90 16.23 12.86
C TYR A 347 8.79 17.29 12.87
N ASP A 348 9.11 18.50 13.29
CA ASP A 348 8.30 19.68 12.96
C ASP A 348 8.19 19.74 11.43
N GLU A 349 7.00 20.10 10.95
CA GLU A 349 6.62 20.19 9.53
C GLU A 349 7.57 21.11 8.73
N GLU A 350 8.70 20.58 8.29
CA GLU A 350 9.44 21.04 7.11
C GLU A 350 9.84 19.80 6.30
N ILE A 351 8.85 19.00 5.91
CA ILE A 351 9.02 18.14 4.74
C ILE A 351 8.67 19.04 3.56
N GLU A 352 9.70 19.51 2.87
CA GLU A 352 9.58 20.06 1.52
C GLU A 352 8.63 19.16 0.72
N GLU A 353 7.68 19.77 0.02
CA GLU A 353 6.73 19.14 -0.90
C GLU A 353 7.44 18.44 -2.08
N ASP A 354 8.32 17.49 -1.79
CA ASP A 354 8.79 16.52 -2.75
C ASP A 354 7.85 15.32 -2.65
N THR A 355 6.58 15.56 -3.03
CA THR A 355 5.87 14.61 -3.88
C THR A 355 6.72 14.40 -5.13
N VAL A 356 7.78 13.61 -5.01
CA VAL A 356 8.46 13.03 -6.15
C VAL A 356 7.47 12.00 -6.69
N ASN A 357 6.54 12.50 -7.50
CA ASN A 357 6.00 11.73 -8.59
C ASN A 357 7.23 11.23 -9.34
N TYR A 358 7.65 9.99 -9.06
CA TYR A 358 8.42 9.21 -10.00
C TYR A 358 7.48 8.96 -11.18
N GLY A 359 7.24 10.02 -11.96
CA GLY A 359 6.70 9.91 -13.28
C GLY A 359 7.67 9.04 -14.03
N PHE A 360 7.34 7.75 -14.11
CA PHE A 360 8.04 6.77 -14.90
C PHE A 360 7.96 7.25 -16.35
N GLN A 361 8.92 8.08 -16.78
CA GLN A 361 9.32 8.12 -18.17
C GLN A 361 10.24 6.93 -18.35
N SER A 362 9.66 5.78 -18.70
CA SER A 362 10.45 4.65 -19.16
C SER A 362 11.20 5.09 -20.42
N ASP A 363 12.52 5.20 -20.32
CA ASP A 363 13.46 5.17 -21.45
C ASP A 363 13.48 3.76 -22.08
N GLU A 364 12.32 3.10 -22.19
CA GLU A 364 12.22 1.82 -22.86
C GLU A 364 12.27 2.03 -24.38
N PRO A 365 13.01 1.19 -25.12
CA PRO A 365 13.06 1.28 -26.56
C PRO A 365 11.65 1.16 -27.14
N GLU A 366 11.29 2.03 -28.09
CA GLU A 366 9.94 2.11 -28.66
C GLU A 366 9.44 0.77 -29.26
N PHE A 367 10.36 -0.12 -29.61
CA PHE A 367 10.12 -1.48 -30.03
C PHE A 367 11.38 -2.35 -29.82
N THR A 368 11.17 -3.65 -29.76
CA THR A 368 12.21 -4.68 -29.76
C THR A 368 11.98 -5.63 -30.93
N ILE A 369 13.06 -6.22 -31.43
CA ILE A 369 13.00 -7.23 -32.49
C ILE A 369 13.68 -8.47 -31.95
N THR A 370 13.06 -9.64 -32.11
CA THR A 370 13.65 -10.94 -31.84
C THR A 370 13.42 -11.85 -33.04
N ARG A 371 14.11 -12.99 -33.10
CA ARG A 371 13.96 -13.97 -34.18
C ARG A 371 13.67 -15.32 -33.59
N GLU A 372 12.56 -15.92 -34.02
CA GLU A 372 12.14 -17.24 -33.56
C GLU A 372 12.80 -18.39 -34.34
N PRO A 373 12.76 -19.64 -33.80
CA PRO A 373 13.36 -20.80 -34.45
C PRO A 373 12.76 -21.17 -35.81
N ASP A 374 11.53 -20.72 -36.09
CA ASP A 374 10.83 -20.86 -37.36
C ASP A 374 11.28 -19.83 -38.43
N ALA A 375 12.30 -19.03 -38.09
CA ALA A 375 12.84 -17.92 -38.88
C ALA A 375 11.95 -16.67 -38.98
N THR A 376 10.84 -16.62 -38.22
CA THR A 376 9.94 -15.45 -38.13
C THR A 376 10.57 -14.33 -37.30
N TRP A 377 10.46 -13.10 -37.76
CA TRP A 377 10.84 -11.91 -36.99
C TRP A 377 9.70 -11.52 -36.05
N VAL A 378 9.98 -11.43 -34.76
CA VAL A 378 8.98 -11.04 -33.76
C VAL A 378 9.26 -9.62 -33.28
N LEU A 379 8.27 -8.75 -33.47
CA LEU A 379 8.29 -7.38 -32.99
C LEU A 379 7.53 -7.31 -31.65
N GLY A 380 8.13 -6.65 -30.67
CA GLY A 380 7.53 -6.44 -29.35
C GLY A 380 7.81 -5.05 -28.81
N GLY A 381 7.30 -4.74 -27.62
CA GLY A 381 7.54 -3.48 -26.93
C GLY A 381 6.25 -2.73 -26.63
N GLU A 382 6.19 -2.09 -25.46
CA GLU A 382 4.95 -1.57 -24.89
C GLU A 382 4.23 -0.60 -25.84
N LYS A 383 4.97 0.34 -26.43
CA LYS A 383 4.43 1.34 -27.36
C LYS A 383 3.89 0.73 -28.65
N LEU A 384 4.60 -0.25 -29.21
CA LEU A 384 4.20 -0.95 -30.44
C LEU A 384 2.95 -1.82 -30.20
N GLU A 385 2.94 -2.60 -29.12
CA GLU A 385 1.81 -3.47 -28.76
C GLU A 385 0.55 -2.66 -28.47
N LYS A 386 0.71 -1.50 -27.82
CA LYS A 386 -0.36 -0.55 -27.57
C LYS A 386 -0.94 0.01 -28.88
N LEU A 387 -0.08 0.44 -29.81
CA LEU A 387 -0.50 0.88 -31.15
C LEU A 387 -1.24 -0.23 -31.91
N PHE A 388 -0.76 -1.46 -31.84
CA PHE A 388 -1.39 -2.62 -32.47
C PHE A 388 -2.78 -2.87 -31.89
N LYS A 389 -2.94 -2.93 -30.56
CA LYS A 389 -4.25 -3.12 -29.88
C LYS A 389 -5.24 -1.99 -30.17
N MET A 390 -4.74 -0.76 -30.36
CA MET A 390 -5.56 0.41 -30.71
C MET A 390 -5.96 0.45 -32.19
N THR A 391 -5.34 -0.36 -33.05
CA THR A 391 -5.64 -0.39 -34.49
C THR A 391 -6.81 -1.33 -34.77
N ASN A 392 -7.80 -0.84 -35.51
CA ASN A 392 -8.87 -1.69 -36.03
C ASN A 392 -8.48 -2.25 -37.41
N PHE A 393 -8.18 -3.56 -37.47
CA PHE A 393 -7.75 -4.25 -38.68
C PHE A 393 -8.88 -4.64 -39.65
N ASP A 394 -10.15 -4.38 -39.30
CA ASP A 394 -11.29 -4.68 -40.17
C ASP A 394 -11.40 -3.73 -41.39
N HIS A 395 -10.68 -2.61 -41.36
CA HIS A 395 -10.69 -1.59 -42.40
C HIS A 395 -9.30 -1.39 -43.01
N ASP A 396 -9.20 -1.49 -44.34
CA ASP A 396 -7.95 -1.35 -45.10
C ASP A 396 -7.23 -0.01 -44.83
N GLU A 397 -7.99 1.07 -44.62
CA GLU A 397 -7.43 2.41 -44.36
C GLU A 397 -6.65 2.45 -43.03
N THR A 398 -7.15 1.79 -41.99
CA THR A 398 -6.46 1.68 -40.69
C THR A 398 -5.20 0.84 -40.80
N VAL A 399 -5.22 -0.24 -41.60
CA VAL A 399 -4.04 -1.08 -41.85
C VAL A 399 -2.94 -0.29 -42.55
N MET A 400 -3.29 0.48 -43.60
CA MET A 400 -2.32 1.34 -44.28
C MET A 400 -1.73 2.41 -43.35
N ARG A 401 -2.55 2.96 -42.46
CA ARG A 401 -2.07 3.93 -41.47
C ARG A 401 -1.11 3.29 -40.46
N PHE A 402 -1.44 2.11 -39.95
CA PHE A 402 -0.56 1.36 -39.05
C PHE A 402 0.80 1.10 -39.70
N ALA A 403 0.81 0.66 -40.97
CA ALA A 403 2.05 0.48 -41.74
C ALA A 403 2.87 1.79 -41.89
N ARG A 404 2.22 2.95 -42.04
CA ARG A 404 2.91 4.26 -42.04
C ARG A 404 3.49 4.61 -40.65
N GLN A 405 2.79 4.25 -39.58
CA GLN A 405 3.26 4.46 -38.22
C GLN A 405 4.50 3.60 -37.91
N LEU A 406 4.49 2.31 -38.31
CA LEU A 406 5.67 1.43 -38.21
C LEU A 406 6.89 2.02 -38.93
N ARG A 407 6.69 2.53 -40.15
CA ARG A 407 7.72 3.24 -40.91
C ARG A 407 8.26 4.46 -40.16
N SER A 408 7.37 5.29 -39.61
CA SER A 408 7.78 6.49 -38.86
C SER A 408 8.51 6.19 -37.56
N MET A 409 8.26 5.01 -36.96
CA MET A 409 8.98 4.51 -35.79
C MET A 409 10.35 3.90 -36.15
N GLY A 410 10.66 3.72 -37.43
CA GLY A 410 11.93 3.13 -37.87
C GLY A 410 11.97 1.60 -37.79
N VAL A 411 10.83 0.93 -37.67
CA VAL A 411 10.75 -0.55 -37.59
C VAL A 411 11.35 -1.19 -38.85
N ASP A 412 11.01 -0.68 -40.03
CA ASP A 412 11.52 -1.18 -41.31
C ASP A 412 13.05 -1.06 -41.41
N GLU A 413 13.61 0.07 -40.97
CA GLU A 413 15.06 0.30 -40.97
C GLU A 413 15.77 -0.65 -40.00
N ALA A 414 15.18 -0.88 -38.83
CA ALA A 414 15.71 -1.79 -37.83
C ALA A 414 15.63 -3.27 -38.27
N LEU A 415 14.56 -3.68 -38.96
CA LEU A 415 14.44 -5.01 -39.57
C LEU A 415 15.51 -5.22 -40.66
N ARG A 416 15.69 -4.23 -41.55
CA ARG A 416 16.76 -4.27 -42.57
C ARG A 416 18.15 -4.37 -41.95
N ALA A 417 18.43 -3.58 -40.92
CA ALA A 417 19.73 -3.59 -40.23
C ALA A 417 20.05 -4.96 -39.61
N ARG A 418 19.01 -5.75 -39.26
CA ARG A 418 19.15 -7.11 -38.74
C ARG A 418 19.11 -8.20 -39.82
N GLY A 419 18.93 -7.82 -41.08
CA GLY A 419 19.01 -8.70 -42.25
C GLY A 419 17.68 -9.33 -42.68
N ALA A 420 16.54 -8.73 -42.32
CA ALA A 420 15.25 -9.10 -42.89
C ALA A 420 15.25 -8.88 -44.41
N LYS A 421 14.66 -9.81 -45.16
CA LYS A 421 14.53 -9.76 -46.62
C LYS A 421 13.07 -9.68 -47.02
N ASP A 422 12.85 -9.17 -48.24
CA ASP A 422 11.55 -9.22 -48.91
C ASP A 422 11.01 -10.66 -48.89
N GLY A 423 9.81 -10.84 -48.35
CA GLY A 423 9.19 -12.16 -48.17
C GLY A 423 9.39 -12.81 -46.80
N ASP A 424 10.19 -12.23 -45.90
CA ASP A 424 10.32 -12.74 -44.53
C ASP A 424 9.02 -12.48 -43.74
N LEU A 425 8.62 -13.44 -42.91
CA LEU A 425 7.46 -13.29 -42.02
C LEU A 425 7.83 -12.44 -40.80
N VAL A 426 6.96 -11.48 -40.49
CA VAL A 426 7.02 -10.61 -39.31
C VAL A 426 5.76 -10.81 -38.48
N ARG A 427 5.93 -11.01 -37.17
CA ARG A 427 4.85 -11.25 -36.20
C ARG A 427 4.79 -10.12 -35.17
N ILE A 428 3.58 -9.63 -34.90
CA ILE A 428 3.23 -8.76 -33.77
C ILE A 428 2.08 -9.45 -33.01
N ASP A 429 2.31 -9.87 -31.77
CA ASP A 429 1.35 -10.67 -30.99
C ASP A 429 0.84 -11.89 -31.78
N LYS A 430 -0.43 -11.87 -32.22
CA LYS A 430 -1.06 -12.96 -33.01
C LYS A 430 -1.15 -12.67 -34.50
N PHE A 431 -0.66 -11.53 -34.94
CA PHE A 431 -0.77 -11.08 -36.33
C PHE A 431 0.55 -11.29 -37.06
N GLU A 432 0.47 -11.95 -38.21
CA GLU A 432 1.62 -12.23 -39.08
C GLU A 432 1.43 -11.54 -40.42
N PHE A 433 2.49 -10.92 -40.92
CA PHE A 433 2.52 -10.28 -42.23
C PHE A 433 3.88 -10.45 -42.89
N GLU A 434 3.90 -10.29 -44.20
CA GLU A 434 5.11 -10.38 -45.01
C GLU A 434 5.83 -9.03 -45.01
N PHE A 435 7.15 -9.05 -44.77
CA PHE A 435 7.98 -7.87 -44.94
C PHE A 435 8.13 -7.58 -46.44
N VAL A 436 7.67 -6.39 -46.86
CA VAL A 436 7.77 -5.91 -48.24
C VAL A 436 8.51 -4.58 -48.24
N ASP A 437 9.57 -4.48 -49.04
CA ASP A 437 10.46 -3.29 -49.09
C ASP A 437 9.86 -2.09 -49.84
#